data_AF-A0A1I0TLS4-F1
#
_entry.id   AF-A0A1I0TLS4-F1
#
_cell.length_a   1.000
_cell.length_b   1.000
_cell.length_c   1.000
_cell.angle_alpha   90.00
_cell.angle_beta   90.00
_cell.angle_gamma   90.00
#
_symmetry.space_group_name_H-M   'P 1'
#
loop_
_entity.id
_entity.type
_entity.pdbx_description
1 polymer ?
#
loop_
_entity_poly.entity_id
_entity_poly.type
_entity_poly.pdbx_seq_one_letter_code
_entity_poly.pdbx_strand_id
1 'polypeptide(L)'
;MKILITGLMLCLFTSCLMIGAPKTAVFKSRNIAADTVTLSAYELGTMYSYKAIRKPDSVFLFFTTDGKYKKMRFFNDKEYTYSQKESRENIKKVKELNEIYLKLYLKNTITYDTLDVSPDPGKLR
;
A
#
# COMPACT_ATOMS: atom_id res chain seq x y z
N MET A 1 -43.16 27.50 -5.19
CA MET A 1 -42.54 26.31 -4.55
C MET A 1 -41.63 25.53 -5.51
N LYS A 2 -40.74 26.19 -6.28
CA LYS A 2 -39.78 25.50 -7.19
C LYS A 2 -38.33 25.59 -6.73
N ILE A 3 -38.01 26.51 -5.82
CA ILE A 3 -36.63 26.80 -5.39
C ILE A 3 -36.12 25.79 -4.35
N LEU A 4 -37.01 25.19 -3.55
CA LEU A 4 -36.61 24.25 -2.49
C LEU A 4 -36.09 22.90 -3.03
N ILE A 5 -36.59 22.46 -4.18
CA ILE A 5 -36.24 21.15 -4.77
C ILE A 5 -34.86 21.24 -5.47
N THR A 6 -34.54 22.37 -6.09
CA THR A 6 -33.26 22.58 -6.78
C THR A 6 -32.09 22.67 -5.80
N GLY A 7 -32.30 23.25 -4.61
CA GLY A 7 -31.27 23.31 -3.55
C GLY A 7 -30.95 21.94 -2.94
N LEU A 8 -31.96 21.09 -2.75
CA LEU A 8 -31.79 19.74 -2.19
C LEU A 8 -31.02 18.80 -3.14
N MET A 9 -31.24 18.93 -4.46
CA MET A 9 -30.49 18.17 -5.46
C MET A 9 -29.01 18.59 -5.51
N LEU A 10 -28.68 19.88 -5.34
CA LEU A 10 -27.30 20.35 -5.39
C LEU A 10 -26.43 19.80 -4.24
N CYS A 11 -27.01 19.58 -3.05
CA CYS A 11 -26.31 19.01 -1.89
C CYS A 11 -26.07 17.48 -2.00
N LEU A 12 -26.92 16.77 -2.76
CA LEU A 12 -26.75 15.33 -3.00
C LEU A 12 -25.61 15.05 -4.01
N PHE A 13 -25.39 15.94 -4.98
CA PHE A 13 -24.28 15.78 -5.94
C PHE A 13 -22.90 16.09 -5.34
N THR A 14 -22.80 17.03 -4.39
CA THR A 14 -21.51 17.36 -3.75
C THR A 14 -21.05 16.29 -2.76
N SER A 15 -21.97 15.47 -2.24
CA SER A 15 -21.66 14.41 -1.27
C SER A 15 -21.16 13.10 -1.91
N CYS A 16 -21.30 12.93 -3.22
CA CYS A 16 -20.88 11.70 -3.94
C CYS A 16 -19.43 11.73 -4.46
N LEU A 17 -18.68 12.82 -4.28
CA LEU A 17 -17.32 12.96 -4.82
C LEU A 17 -16.19 12.34 -3.97
N MET A 18 -16.50 11.53 -2.96
CA MET A 18 -15.48 10.79 -2.18
C MET A 18 -15.40 9.30 -2.53
N ILE A 19 -16.03 8.88 -3.63
CA ILE A 19 -15.85 7.53 -4.18
C ILE A 19 -14.48 7.49 -4.88
N GLY A 20 -13.45 7.01 -4.18
CA GLY A 20 -12.16 6.70 -4.81
C GLY A 20 -10.89 7.13 -4.06
N ALA A 21 -10.99 7.70 -2.85
CA ALA A 21 -9.80 8.02 -2.06
C ALA A 21 -9.00 6.72 -1.77
N PRO A 22 -7.68 6.70 -2.05
CA PRO A 22 -6.87 5.50 -1.86
C PRO A 22 -6.87 5.10 -0.38
N LYS A 23 -7.12 3.83 -0.10
CA LYS A 23 -6.84 3.30 1.24
C LYS A 23 -5.35 3.06 1.34
N THR A 24 -4.70 3.73 2.27
CA THR A 24 -3.28 3.57 2.56
C THR A 24 -3.10 2.77 3.84
N ALA A 25 -2.14 1.85 3.82
CA ALA A 25 -1.68 1.10 4.98
C ALA A 25 -0.16 1.17 5.03
N VAL A 26 0.39 1.41 6.22
CA VAL A 26 1.84 1.45 6.44
C VAL A 26 2.23 0.21 7.21
N PHE A 27 3.19 -0.54 6.69
CA PHE A 27 3.73 -1.74 7.30
C PHE A 27 5.14 -1.44 7.82
N LYS A 28 5.45 -1.92 9.02
CA LYS A 28 6.76 -1.76 9.67
C LYS A 28 7.44 -3.11 9.82
N SER A 29 8.72 -3.14 9.50
CA SER A 29 9.56 -4.32 9.68
C SER A 29 9.66 -4.76 11.14
N ARG A 30 9.59 -6.08 11.37
CA ARG A 30 9.88 -6.70 12.67
C ARG A 30 11.37 -6.70 12.99
N ASN A 31 12.23 -6.81 11.97
CA ASN A 31 13.67 -7.05 12.16
C ASN A 31 14.54 -5.80 11.91
N ILE A 32 14.03 -4.82 11.17
CA ILE A 32 14.77 -3.63 10.73
C ILE A 32 13.97 -2.39 11.12
N ALA A 33 14.30 -1.83 12.29
CA ALA A 33 13.47 -0.88 13.04
C ALA A 33 13.06 0.44 12.33
N ALA A 34 13.45 0.70 11.09
CA ALA A 34 12.93 1.85 10.32
C ALA A 34 12.67 1.56 8.83
N ASP A 35 12.65 0.29 8.43
CA ASP A 35 12.18 -0.10 7.11
C ASP A 35 10.65 -0.15 7.09
N THR A 36 10.05 0.51 6.10
CA THR A 36 8.60 0.62 5.98
C THR A 36 8.14 0.30 4.57
N VAL A 37 7.01 -0.41 4.46
CA VAL A 37 6.27 -0.53 3.19
C VAL A 37 4.97 0.25 3.30
N THR A 38 4.77 1.23 2.43
CA THR A 38 3.48 1.90 2.23
C THR A 38 2.73 1.20 1.10
N LEU A 39 1.54 0.70 1.40
CA LEU A 39 0.60 0.15 0.44
C LEU A 39 -0.52 1.17 0.20
N SER A 40 -0.70 1.55 -1.06
CA SER A 40 -1.81 2.38 -1.53
C SER A 40 -2.70 1.56 -2.45
N ALA A 41 -3.95 1.32 -2.04
CA ALA A 41 -4.94 0.59 -2.83
C ALA A 41 -5.96 1.55 -3.47
N TYR A 42 -5.96 1.60 -4.80
CA TYR A 42 -6.86 2.37 -5.65
C TYR A 42 -7.95 1.46 -6.23
N GLU A 43 -8.93 2.01 -6.93
CA GLU A 43 -10.00 1.21 -7.55
C GLU A 43 -9.52 0.28 -8.67
N LEU A 44 -8.40 0.61 -9.32
CA LEU A 44 -7.88 -0.10 -10.50
C LEU A 44 -6.57 -0.85 -10.23
N GLY A 45 -6.02 -0.76 -9.02
CA GLY A 45 -4.73 -1.36 -8.73
C GLY A 45 -4.15 -0.96 -7.38
N THR A 46 -2.94 -1.43 -7.15
CA THR A 46 -2.21 -1.26 -5.89
C THR A 46 -0.80 -0.75 -6.16
N MET A 47 -0.30 0.10 -5.29
CA MET A 47 1.08 0.58 -5.30
C MET A 47 1.73 0.27 -3.96
N TYR A 48 2.93 -0.31 -4.01
CA TYR A 48 3.78 -0.58 -2.87
C TYR A 48 5.01 0.32 -2.98
N SER A 49 5.35 1.00 -1.89
CA SER A 49 6.57 1.79 -1.74
C SER A 49 7.32 1.27 -0.51
N TYR A 50 8.51 0.73 -0.71
CA TYR A 50 9.40 0.28 0.34
C TYR A 50 10.50 1.32 0.54
N LYS A 51 10.58 1.86 1.75
CA LYS A 51 11.61 2.80 2.16
C LYS A 51 12.61 2.07 3.06
N ALA A 52 13.85 1.99 2.59
CA ALA A 52 14.92 1.28 3.27
C ALA A 52 15.88 2.27 3.95
N ILE A 53 16.35 1.95 5.16
CA ILE A 53 17.42 2.72 5.81
C ILE A 53 18.76 2.44 5.12
N ARG A 54 19.05 1.15 4.90
CA ARG A 54 20.23 0.66 4.19
C ARG A 54 19.79 0.30 2.78
N LYS A 55 20.53 0.75 1.77
CA LYS A 55 20.19 0.49 0.36
C LYS A 55 20.49 -0.97 -0.01
N PRO A 56 19.49 -1.85 -0.19
CA PRO A 56 19.71 -3.18 -0.74
C PRO A 56 20.02 -3.13 -2.24
N ASP A 57 20.70 -4.15 -2.76
CA ASP A 57 20.95 -4.24 -4.21
C ASP A 57 19.66 -4.55 -4.97
N SER A 58 18.77 -5.33 -4.36
CA SER A 58 17.42 -5.53 -4.85
C SER A 58 16.43 -5.92 -3.76
N VAL A 59 15.17 -5.58 -4.01
CA VAL A 59 14.04 -5.86 -3.12
C VAL A 59 13.00 -6.63 -3.91
N PHE A 60 12.53 -7.72 -3.34
CA PHE A 60 11.43 -8.51 -3.88
C PHE A 60 10.30 -8.56 -2.87
N LEU A 61 9.11 -8.20 -3.32
CA LEU A 61 7.88 -8.23 -2.54
C LEU A 61 7.11 -9.51 -2.83
N PHE A 62 6.67 -10.23 -1.81
CA PHE A 62 5.79 -11.39 -1.96
C PHE A 62 4.33 -10.96 -2.10
N PHE A 63 3.68 -11.40 -3.18
CA PHE A 63 2.26 -11.14 -3.45
C PHE A 63 1.45 -12.34 -3.02
N THR A 64 0.72 -12.21 -1.92
CA THR A 64 -0.15 -13.28 -1.39
C THR A 64 -1.30 -13.63 -2.34
N THR A 65 -1.67 -12.73 -3.25
CA THR A 65 -2.73 -12.94 -4.25
C THR A 65 -2.36 -13.98 -5.31
N ASP A 66 -1.09 -14.06 -5.70
CA ASP A 66 -0.61 -15.00 -6.72
C ASP A 66 0.54 -15.91 -6.25
N GLY A 67 0.97 -15.77 -4.99
CA GLY A 67 2.00 -16.59 -4.36
C GLY A 67 3.41 -16.36 -4.89
N LYS A 68 3.71 -15.18 -5.47
CA LYS A 68 5.00 -14.93 -6.15
C LYS A 68 5.74 -13.73 -5.59
N TYR A 69 7.08 -13.83 -5.64
CA TYR A 69 7.96 -12.68 -5.42
C TYR A 69 8.08 -11.84 -6.69
N LYS A 70 7.92 -10.53 -6.56
CA LYS A 70 8.08 -9.57 -7.65
C LYS A 70 9.13 -8.53 -7.29
N LYS A 71 10.07 -8.32 -8.22
CA LYS A 71 11.15 -7.35 -8.04
C LYS A 71 10.57 -5.94 -8.03
N MET A 72 10.85 -5.19 -6.97
CA MET A 72 10.52 -3.78 -6.89
C MET A 72 11.53 -2.95 -7.68
N ARG A 73 11.07 -1.85 -8.29
CA ARG A 73 11.92 -0.92 -9.04
C ARG A 73 12.52 0.09 -8.09
N PHE A 74 13.81 0.33 -8.20
CA PHE A 74 14.45 1.39 -7.43
C PHE A 74 13.95 2.76 -7.91
N PHE A 75 13.49 3.59 -6.98
CA PHE A 75 12.98 4.93 -7.19
C PHE A 75 13.70 5.86 -6.22
N ASN A 76 14.74 6.54 -6.70
CA ASN A 76 15.60 7.43 -5.92
C ASN A 76 16.34 6.74 -4.75
N ASP A 77 17.25 7.45 -4.08
CA ASP A 77 18.32 6.89 -3.25
C ASP A 77 17.92 5.94 -2.11
N LYS A 78 16.64 5.87 -1.73
CA LYS A 78 16.15 5.11 -0.57
C LYS A 78 14.79 4.44 -0.72
N GLU A 79 14.19 4.46 -1.91
CA GLU A 79 12.82 3.98 -2.10
C GLU A 79 12.75 2.97 -3.26
N TYR A 80 11.92 1.95 -3.08
CA TYR A 80 11.64 0.94 -4.10
C TYR A 80 10.13 0.89 -4.30
N THR A 81 9.68 0.84 -5.54
CA THR A 81 8.26 0.89 -5.87
C THR A 81 7.84 -0.31 -6.72
N TYR A 82 6.61 -0.73 -6.52
CA TYR A 82 5.94 -1.69 -7.39
C TYR A 82 4.47 -1.30 -7.54
N SER A 83 3.99 -1.24 -8.78
CA SER A 83 2.58 -1.02 -9.07
C SER A 83 2.05 -2.08 -10.00
N GLN A 84 0.83 -2.54 -9.75
CA GLN A 84 0.11 -3.41 -10.68
C GLN A 84 -1.37 -3.08 -10.72
N LYS A 85 -1.97 -3.31 -11.88
CA LYS A 85 -3.41 -3.41 -12.00
C LYS A 85 -3.87 -4.69 -11.29
N GLU A 86 -4.98 -4.59 -10.60
CA GLU A 86 -5.56 -5.69 -9.84
C GLU A 86 -7.05 -5.82 -10.17
N SER A 87 -7.58 -7.04 -10.08
CA SER A 87 -9.02 -7.23 -10.07
C SER A 87 -9.61 -6.61 -8.79
N ARG A 88 -10.91 -6.26 -8.83
CA ARG A 88 -11.61 -5.75 -7.64
C ARG A 88 -11.55 -6.72 -6.45
N GLU A 89 -11.56 -8.03 -6.72
CA GLU A 89 -11.44 -9.08 -5.70
C GLU A 89 -10.04 -9.05 -5.05
N ASN A 90 -8.98 -8.96 -5.84
CA ASN A 90 -7.62 -8.88 -5.34
C ASN A 90 -7.39 -7.59 -4.55
N ILE A 91 -7.96 -6.47 -4.97
CA ILE A 91 -7.90 -5.21 -4.23
C ILE A 91 -8.50 -5.36 -2.82
N LYS A 92 -9.60 -6.12 -2.66
CA LYS A 92 -10.17 -6.42 -1.34
C LYS A 92 -9.22 -7.26 -0.49
N LYS A 93 -8.69 -8.36 -1.05
CA LYS A 93 -7.71 -9.22 -0.37
C LYS A 93 -6.47 -8.44 0.08
N VAL A 94 -5.96 -7.57 -0.78
CA VAL A 94 -4.80 -6.72 -0.49
C VAL A 94 -5.11 -5.69 0.61
N LYS A 95 -6.33 -5.13 0.66
CA LYS A 95 -6.76 -4.21 1.72
C LYS A 95 -6.90 -4.88 3.09
N GLU A 96 -7.04 -6.19 3.13
CA GLU A 96 -7.17 -7.00 4.34
C GLU A 96 -5.84 -7.61 4.79
N LEU A 97 -4.72 -7.31 4.09
CA LEU A 97 -3.40 -7.79 4.48
C LEU A 97 -2.95 -7.17 5.80
N ASN A 98 -2.59 -8.04 6.74
CA ASN A 98 -1.98 -7.67 8.01
C ASN A 98 -0.45 -7.76 7.98
N GLU A 99 0.09 -8.54 7.04
CA GLU A 99 1.52 -8.79 6.91
C GLU A 99 1.97 -8.71 5.44
N ILE A 100 3.22 -8.28 5.25
CA ILE A 100 3.93 -8.26 3.98
C ILE A 100 5.29 -8.95 4.15
N TYR A 101 5.70 -9.75 3.17
CA TYR A 101 6.99 -10.43 3.18
C TYR A 101 7.91 -9.85 2.12
N LEU A 102 9.16 -9.57 2.52
CA LEU A 102 10.22 -9.10 1.64
C LEU A 102 11.35 -10.11 1.57
N LYS A 103 11.96 -10.18 0.39
CA LYS A 103 13.26 -10.80 0.17
C LYS A 103 14.24 -9.72 -0.28
N LEU A 104 15.24 -9.48 0.54
CA LEU A 104 16.26 -8.44 0.39
C LEU A 104 17.58 -9.06 -0.03
N TYR A 105 18.21 -8.49 -1.05
CA TYR A 105 19.57 -8.85 -1.46
C TYR A 105 20.53 -7.75 -1.03
N LEU A 106 21.51 -8.12 -0.18
CA LEU A 106 22.47 -7.22 0.45
C LEU A 106 23.88 -7.74 0.17
N LYS A 107 24.57 -7.15 -0.81
CA LYS A 107 25.89 -7.53 -1.33
C LYS A 107 25.99 -9.02 -1.63
N ASN A 108 26.37 -9.81 -0.63
CA ASN A 108 26.60 -11.26 -0.72
C ASN A 108 25.64 -12.07 0.16
N THR A 109 24.60 -11.44 0.70
CA THR A 109 23.65 -12.07 1.63
C THR A 109 22.22 -11.86 1.17
N ILE A 110 21.38 -12.84 1.49
CA ILE A 110 19.93 -12.76 1.27
C ILE A 110 19.29 -12.73 2.66
N THR A 111 18.43 -11.75 2.90
CA THR A 111 17.65 -11.64 4.13
C THR A 111 16.17 -11.66 3.78
N TYR A 112 15.38 -12.27 4.66
CA TYR A 112 13.93 -12.27 4.56
C TYR A 112 13.39 -11.42 5.70
N ASP A 113 12.35 -10.66 5.41
CA ASP A 113 11.72 -9.81 6.40
C ASP A 113 10.21 -9.90 6.33
N THR A 114 9.59 -9.72 7.49
CA THR A 114 8.13 -9.68 7.64
C THR A 114 7.79 -8.32 8.23
N LEU A 115 6.87 -7.62 7.56
CA LEU A 115 6.40 -6.32 7.98
C LEU A 115 4.93 -6.43 8.35
N ASP A 116 4.57 -5.91 9.51
CA ASP A 116 3.20 -5.90 10.01
C ASP A 116 2.56 -4.55 9.76
N VAL A 117 1.23 -4.53 9.61
CA VAL A 117 0.44 -3.30 9.69
C VAL A 117 0.85 -2.52 10.94
N SER A 118 1.37 -1.31 10.72
CA SER A 118 1.58 -0.35 11.79
C SER A 118 0.20 0.04 12.32
N PRO A 119 -0.02 0.06 13.65
CA PRO A 119 -1.22 0.65 14.21
C PRO A 119 -1.36 2.08 13.66
N ASP A 120 -2.55 2.37 13.15
CA ASP A 120 -2.91 3.69 12.66
C ASP A 120 -2.80 4.69 13.82
N PRO A 121 -1.90 5.68 13.78
CA PRO A 121 -1.78 6.65 14.87
C PRO A 121 -3.07 7.47 15.06
N GLY A 122 -4.00 7.45 14.09
CA GLY A 122 -5.31 8.09 14.17
C GLY A 122 -6.42 7.25 14.79
N LYS A 123 -6.17 5.99 15.18
CA LYS A 123 -7.12 5.12 15.89
C LYS A 123 -6.62 4.75 17.29
N LEU A 124 -6.27 5.75 18.08
CA LEU A 124 -6.26 5.60 19.53
C LEU A 124 -7.69 5.86 20.03
N ARG A 125 -8.37 4.75 20.38
CA ARG A 125 -9.59 4.59 21.19
C ARG A 125 -10.58 5.75 21.28
#